data_AF-A0A6M8VV72-F1
#
_entry.id   AF-A0A6M8VV72-F1
#
_cell.length_a   1.000
_cell.length_b   1.000
_cell.length_c   1.000
_cell.angle_alpha   90.00
_cell.angle_beta   90.00
_cell.angle_gamma   90.00
#
_symmetry.space_group_name_H-M   'P 1'
#
loop_
_entity.id
_entity.type
_entity.pdbx_description
1 polymer ?
#
loop_
_entity_poly.entity_id
_entity_poly.type
_entity_poly.pdbx_seq_one_letter_code
_entity_poly.pdbx_strand_id
1 'polypeptide(L)'
;MAKRSRMMVLSRRSEPGEEPEPLGTIEQIEKMLAAFNTAADGSSNSTLGLLRLHGPGFVLDLPTSIDKPMQMMASVNDDETAWPVLSRICRNLGWSMTDGETGQTFI
;
A
#
# COMPACT_ATOMS: atom_id res chain seq x y z
N MET A 1 23.27 11.56 5.08
CA MET A 1 22.59 10.66 6.04
C MET A 1 21.49 9.95 5.27
N ALA A 2 21.43 8.61 5.30
CA ALA A 2 20.36 7.89 4.61
C ALA A 2 19.02 8.22 5.29
N LYS A 3 18.09 8.83 4.57
CA LYS A 3 16.72 9.09 5.05
C LYS A 3 16.11 7.72 5.36
N ARG A 4 15.73 7.50 6.63
CA ARG A 4 15.13 6.24 7.07
C ARG A 4 13.79 6.10 6.35
N SER A 5 13.62 5.02 5.57
CA SER A 5 12.35 4.76 4.87
C SER A 5 11.24 4.59 5.90
N ARG A 6 10.19 5.39 5.80
CA ARG A 6 9.04 5.32 6.71
C ARG A 6 8.14 4.18 6.27
N MET A 7 7.75 3.31 7.19
CA MET A 7 6.88 2.18 6.90
C MET A 7 5.43 2.54 7.20
N MET A 8 4.56 2.40 6.21
CA MET A 8 3.12 2.56 6.37
C MET A 8 2.43 1.24 6.05
N VAL A 9 1.37 0.92 6.77
CA VAL A 9 0.48 -0.20 6.49
C VAL A 9 -0.78 0.35 5.86
N LEU A 10 -1.13 -0.11 4.66
CA LEU A 10 -2.38 0.25 4.00
C LEU A 10 -3.39 -0.87 4.22
N SER A 11 -4.58 -0.50 4.65
CA SER A 11 -5.71 -1.41 4.87
C SER A 11 -7.00 -0.74 4.43
N ARG A 12 -8.07 -1.52 4.26
CA ARG A 12 -9.39 -0.95 4.08
C ARG A 12 -9.77 -0.18 5.35
N ARG A 13 -10.43 0.96 5.19
CA ARG A 13 -10.97 1.70 6.33
C ARG A 13 -12.10 0.85 6.93
N SER A 14 -12.04 0.62 8.24
CA SER A 14 -13.10 -0.02 9.01
C SER A 14 -13.46 0.83 10.22
N GLU A 15 -14.72 0.81 10.62
CA GLU A 15 -15.16 1.39 11.89
C GLU A 15 -15.00 0.39 13.05
N PRO A 16 -14.90 0.85 14.31
CA PRO A 16 -14.84 -0.04 15.47
C PRO A 16 -16.07 -0.96 15.51
N GLY A 17 -15.83 -2.27 15.44
CA GLY A 17 -16.88 -3.30 15.44
C GLY A 17 -17.27 -3.81 14.05
N GLU A 18 -16.73 -3.24 12.97
CA GLU A 18 -16.82 -3.82 11.63
C GLU A 18 -15.77 -4.90 11.42
N GLU A 19 -16.14 -5.96 10.70
CA GLU A 19 -15.18 -6.97 10.29
C GLU A 19 -14.21 -6.38 9.24
N PRO A 20 -12.90 -6.61 9.38
CA PRO A 20 -11.94 -6.18 8.37
C PRO A 20 -12.30 -6.75 6.98
N GLU A 21 -12.32 -5.88 5.97
CA GLU A 21 -12.57 -6.28 4.59
C GLU A 21 -11.26 -6.37 3.78
N PRO A 22 -11.16 -7.32 2.84
CA PRO A 22 -10.01 -7.40 1.96
C PRO A 22 -9.90 -6.18 1.04
N LEU A 23 -8.67 -5.87 0.64
CA LEU A 23 -8.38 -4.80 -0.30
C LEU A 23 -8.92 -5.10 -1.70
N GLY A 24 -9.01 -6.38 -2.05
CA GLY A 24 -9.42 -6.89 -3.36
C GLY A 24 -8.65 -8.18 -3.68
N THR A 25 -8.84 -8.73 -4.87
CA THR A 25 -7.89 -9.70 -5.42
C THR A 25 -6.60 -9.00 -5.86
N ILE A 26 -5.50 -9.74 -6.03
CA ILE A 26 -4.23 -9.19 -6.51
C ILE A 26 -4.41 -8.35 -7.79
N GLU A 27 -5.10 -8.92 -8.79
CA GLU A 27 -5.38 -8.24 -10.08
C GLU A 27 -6.21 -6.96 -9.89
N GLN A 28 -7.21 -6.98 -9.01
CA GLN A 28 -8.01 -5.80 -8.71
C GLN A 28 -7.15 -4.70 -8.06
N ILE A 29 -6.28 -5.08 -7.13
CA ILE A 29 -5.38 -4.15 -6.44
C ILE A 29 -4.43 -3.48 -7.43
N GLU A 30 -3.81 -4.25 -8.32
CA GLU A 30 -2.95 -3.70 -9.38
C GLU A 30 -3.73 -2.72 -10.27
N LYS A 31 -4.94 -3.10 -10.71
CA LYS A 31 -5.77 -2.25 -11.56
C LYS A 31 -6.20 -0.95 -10.87
N MET A 32 -6.53 -1.00 -9.57
CA MET A 32 -6.89 0.18 -8.79
C MET A 32 -5.68 1.11 -8.62
N LEU A 33 -4.51 0.54 -8.32
CA LEU A 33 -3.27 1.28 -8.08
C LEU A 33 -2.65 1.87 -9.35
N ALA A 34 -2.88 1.26 -10.51
CA ALA A 34 -2.42 1.77 -11.80
C ALA A 34 -2.93 3.20 -12.08
N ALA A 35 -4.13 3.55 -11.62
CA ALA A 35 -4.70 4.90 -11.73
C ALA A 35 -3.89 5.98 -10.97
N PHE A 36 -2.96 5.57 -10.11
CA PHE A 36 -2.12 6.44 -9.28
C PHE A 36 -0.62 6.35 -9.65
N ASN A 37 -0.31 5.87 -10.86
CA ASN A 37 1.06 5.59 -11.33
C ASN A 37 1.80 4.59 -10.45
N THR A 38 1.07 3.60 -9.93
CA THR A 38 1.63 2.54 -9.09
C THR A 38 1.44 1.20 -9.78
N ALA A 39 2.54 0.56 -10.17
CA ALA A 39 2.52 -0.70 -10.91
C ALA A 39 3.79 -1.54 -10.65
N ALA A 40 3.77 -2.81 -11.02
CA ALA A 40 4.98 -3.62 -11.02
C ALA A 40 6.01 -3.09 -12.02
N ASP A 41 7.30 -3.23 -11.71
CA ASP A 41 8.41 -2.81 -12.58
C ASP A 41 8.76 -3.86 -13.66
N GLY A 42 7.96 -4.92 -13.77
CA GLY A 42 8.19 -6.03 -14.71
C GLY A 42 9.33 -6.96 -14.30
N SER A 43 9.99 -6.73 -13.16
CA SER A 43 10.94 -7.69 -12.61
C SER A 43 10.21 -8.96 -12.17
N SER A 44 10.86 -10.11 -12.30
CA SER A 44 10.30 -11.38 -11.83
C SER A 44 10.27 -11.39 -10.30
N ASN A 45 9.25 -10.78 -9.71
CA ASN A 45 9.07 -10.62 -8.26
C ASN A 45 8.74 -11.93 -7.52
N SER A 46 8.87 -13.10 -8.17
CA SER A 46 8.41 -14.38 -7.62
C SER A 46 9.29 -14.98 -6.52
N THR A 47 10.41 -14.37 -6.14
CA THR A 47 11.39 -15.03 -5.23
C THR A 47 10.97 -15.00 -3.76
N LEU A 48 10.03 -14.14 -3.34
CA LEU A 48 9.68 -13.94 -1.92
C LEU A 48 8.16 -13.96 -1.60
N GLY A 49 7.30 -14.35 -2.55
CA GLY A 49 5.85 -14.37 -2.32
C GLY A 49 5.25 -12.97 -2.10
N LEU A 50 5.93 -11.94 -2.62
CA LEU A 50 5.53 -10.55 -2.59
C LEU A 50 5.50 -10.00 -4.02
N LEU A 51 4.43 -9.30 -4.36
CA LEU A 51 4.35 -8.48 -5.55
C LEU A 51 4.75 -7.06 -5.16
N ARG A 52 5.82 -6.56 -5.79
CA ARG A 52 6.31 -5.21 -5.55
C ARG A 52 5.74 -4.25 -6.57
N LEU A 53 5.04 -3.23 -6.10
CA LEU A 53 4.46 -2.16 -6.91
C LEU A 53 5.16 -0.85 -6.60
N HIS A 54 5.69 -0.19 -7.63
CA HIS A 54 6.43 1.05 -7.52
C HIS A 54 5.51 2.21 -7.79
N GLY A 55 5.41 3.12 -6.82
CA GLY A 55 4.67 4.38 -6.94
C GLY A 55 5.58 5.60 -6.76
N PRO A 56 5.03 6.82 -6.90
CA PRO A 56 5.80 8.04 -6.73
C PRO A 56 6.24 8.22 -5.26
N GLY A 57 7.54 8.06 -4.98
CA GLY A 57 8.10 8.26 -3.63
C GLY A 57 7.89 7.11 -2.65
N PHE A 58 7.26 6.00 -3.08
CA PHE A 58 7.02 4.82 -2.24
C PHE A 58 7.05 3.52 -3.05
N VAL A 59 7.20 2.40 -2.35
CA VAL A 59 7.09 1.04 -2.89
C VAL A 59 6.09 0.26 -2.04
N LEU A 60 5.14 -0.42 -2.67
CA LEU A 60 4.19 -1.29 -2.02
C LEU A 60 4.64 -2.74 -2.15
N ASP A 61 4.68 -3.46 -1.03
CA ASP A 61 4.86 -4.90 -0.98
C ASP A 61 3.48 -5.55 -0.68
N LEU A 62 2.94 -6.24 -1.68
CA LEU A 62 1.65 -6.94 -1.62
C LEU A 62 1.89 -8.44 -1.46
N PRO A 63 1.36 -9.11 -0.43
CA PRO A 63 1.51 -10.55 -0.28
C PRO A 63 0.74 -11.31 -1.36
N THR A 64 1.44 -12.16 -2.12
CA THR A 64 0.84 -12.99 -3.19
C THR A 64 0.48 -14.40 -2.73
N SER A 65 0.85 -14.77 -1.50
CA SER A 65 0.46 -16.05 -0.89
C SER A 65 -1.02 -16.08 -0.48
N ILE A 66 -1.70 -14.92 -0.50
CA ILE A 66 -3.10 -14.76 -0.14
C ILE A 66 -3.84 -14.14 -1.33
N ASP A 67 -4.88 -14.81 -1.83
CA ASP A 67 -5.68 -14.34 -2.98
C ASP A 67 -6.32 -12.96 -2.72
N LYS A 68 -6.80 -12.76 -1.49
CA LYS A 68 -7.47 -11.54 -1.03
C LYS A 68 -6.75 -10.94 0.18
N PRO A 69 -5.68 -10.16 -0.03
CA PRO A 69 -4.92 -9.58 1.07
C PRO A 69 -5.72 -8.51 1.81
N MET A 70 -5.59 -8.51 3.14
CA MET A 70 -6.26 -7.56 4.04
C MET A 70 -5.50 -6.24 4.16
N GLN A 71 -4.19 -6.31 3.96
CA GLN A 71 -3.28 -5.20 4.12
C GLN A 71 -2.09 -5.34 3.17
N MET A 72 -1.44 -4.22 2.89
CA MET A 72 -0.17 -4.17 2.18
C MET A 72 0.77 -3.20 2.88
N MET A 73 2.07 -3.34 2.63
CA MET A 73 3.09 -2.51 3.26
C MET A 73 3.62 -1.49 2.26
N ALA A 74 3.69 -0.22 2.65
CA ALA A 74 4.35 0.83 1.89
C ALA A 74 5.67 1.22 2.55
N SER A 75 6.76 1.10 1.80
CA SER A 75 8.04 1.70 2.13
C SER A 75 8.12 3.08 1.47
N VAL A 76 8.07 4.15 2.27
CA VAL A 76 8.13 5.53 1.82
C VAL A 76 9.58 6.01 1.80
N ASN A 77 10.09 6.24 0.60
CA ASN A 77 11.46 6.69 0.37
C ASN A 77 11.54 8.22 0.26
N ASP A 78 10.45 8.86 -0.19
CA ASP A 78 10.32 10.30 -0.27
C ASP A 78 8.92 10.78 0.16
N ASP A 79 8.80 11.20 1.42
CA ASP A 79 7.57 11.68 2.04
C ASP A 79 6.86 12.79 1.27
N GLU A 80 7.57 13.78 0.73
CA GLU A 80 6.94 14.94 0.06
C GLU A 80 6.24 14.52 -1.23
N THR A 81 6.83 13.57 -1.95
CA THR A 81 6.25 12.99 -3.16
C THR A 81 5.19 11.93 -2.85
N ALA A 82 5.44 11.08 -1.85
CA ALA A 82 4.56 9.95 -1.52
C ALA A 82 3.26 10.39 -0.88
N TRP A 83 3.30 11.37 0.03
CA TRP A 83 2.13 11.72 0.86
C TRP A 83 0.91 12.16 0.05
N PRO A 84 1.04 13.05 -0.97
CA PRO A 84 -0.11 13.43 -1.80
C PRO A 84 -0.73 12.25 -2.57
N VAL A 85 0.10 11.30 -3.01
CA VAL A 85 -0.36 10.15 -3.79
C VAL A 85 -1.03 9.11 -2.89
N LEU A 86 -0.38 8.73 -1.79
CA LEU A 86 -0.95 7.80 -0.80
C LEU A 86 -2.25 8.36 -0.22
N SER A 87 -2.31 9.66 0.08
CA SER A 87 -3.53 10.30 0.56
C SER A 87 -4.67 10.22 -0.46
N ARG A 88 -4.37 10.34 -1.76
CA ARG A 88 -5.38 10.20 -2.82
C ARG A 88 -5.83 8.76 -2.99
N ILE A 89 -4.93 7.79 -2.87
CA ILE A 89 -5.26 6.36 -2.86
C ILE A 89 -6.23 6.05 -1.72
N CYS A 90 -5.90 6.46 -0.50
CA CYS A 90 -6.75 6.26 0.68
C CYS A 90 -8.16 6.85 0.48
N ARG A 91 -8.26 8.10 0.04
CA ARG A 91 -9.55 8.78 -0.18
C ARG A 91 -10.39 8.14 -1.28
N ASN A 92 -9.78 7.77 -2.40
CA ASN A 92 -10.52 7.26 -3.56
C ASN A 92 -10.91 5.78 -3.41
N LEU A 93 -10.15 4.99 -2.67
CA LEU A 93 -10.39 3.54 -2.50
C LEU A 93 -11.06 3.20 -1.16
N GLY A 94 -11.31 4.19 -0.29
CA GLY A 94 -11.83 3.95 1.05
C GLY A 94 -10.83 3.20 1.93
N TRP A 95 -9.54 3.47 1.75
CA TRP A 95 -8.46 2.86 2.52
C TRP A 95 -7.94 3.84 3.58
N SER A 96 -7.21 3.31 4.54
CA SER A 96 -6.44 4.05 5.52
C SER A 96 -4.97 3.65 5.43
N MET A 97 -4.08 4.55 5.87
CA MET A 97 -2.68 4.23 6.08
C MET A 97 -2.31 4.42 7.55
N THR A 98 -1.69 3.43 8.16
CA THR A 98 -1.21 3.45 9.54
C THR A 98 0.30 3.46 9.55
N ASP A 99 0.88 4.41 10.26
CA ASP A 99 2.32 4.48 10.47
C ASP A 99 2.78 3.32 11.36
N GLY A 100 3.75 2.53 10.88
CA GLY A 100 4.23 1.34 11.59
C GLY A 100 5.07 1.63 12.83
N GLU A 101 5.62 2.84 12.97
CA GLU A 101 6.41 3.24 14.14
C GLU A 101 5.54 3.90 15.22
N THR A 102 4.61 4.76 14.83
CA THR A 102 3.78 5.56 15.75
C THR A 102 2.39 4.99 16.00
N GLY A 103 1.89 4.11 15.12
CA GLY A 103 0.51 3.62 15.12
C GLY A 103 -0.52 4.67 14.67
N GLN A 104 -0.08 5.87 14.27
CA GLN A 104 -0.98 6.92 13.82
C GLN A 104 -1.63 6.55 12.49
N THR A 105 -2.95 6.68 12.40
CA THR A 105 -3.72 6.36 11.18
C THR A 105 -4.17 7.63 10.46
N PHE A 106 -4.10 7.62 9.13
CA PHE A 106 -4.42 8.73 8.25
C PHE A 106 -5.40 8.30 7.15
N ILE A 107 -6.25 9.25 6.72
CA ILE A 107 -7.30 9.08 5.70
C ILE A 107 -7.22 10.12 4.57
#